data_AF-A0A966APC0-F1
#
_entry.id   AF-A0A966APC0-F1
#
_cell.length_a   1.000
_cell.length_b   1.000
_cell.length_c   1.000
_cell.angle_alpha   90.00
_cell.angle_beta   90.00
_cell.angle_gamma   90.00
#
_symmetry.space_group_name_H-M   'P 1'
#
loop_
_entity.id
_entity.type
_entity.pdbx_description
1 polymer ?
#
loop_
_entity_poly.entity_id
_entity_poly.type
_entity_poly.pdbx_seq_one_letter_code
_entity_poly.pdbx_strand_id
1 'polypeptide(L)' 'MQPTVENIDQMSGTPDIQVSVRQTFGIDSELEVPAFSQSSEHVPTLDDAYRFDHDTTLAILAGFAYNRRVLIQGYHGTG' A
#
# COMPACT_ATOMS: atom_id res chain seq x y z
N MET A 1 16.77 34.39 -14.41
CA MET A 1 16.64 33.34 -13.38
C MET A 1 15.66 32.32 -13.94
N GLN A 2 16.14 31.13 -14.33
CA GLN A 2 15.26 30.06 -14.78
C GLN A 2 14.64 29.39 -13.54
N PRO A 3 13.35 29.04 -13.54
CA PRO A 3 12.76 28.29 -12.45
C PRO A 3 13.40 26.91 -12.43
N THR A 4 13.94 26.53 -11.27
CA THR A 4 14.40 25.16 -10.99
C THR A 4 13.21 24.23 -11.18
N VAL A 5 13.24 23.42 -12.23
CA VAL A 5 12.32 22.29 -12.38
C VAL A 5 12.77 21.30 -11.30
N GLU A 6 12.02 21.22 -10.20
CA GLU A 6 12.26 20.19 -9.20
C GLU A 6 12.14 18.82 -9.88
N ASN A 7 13.19 18.03 -9.74
CA ASN A 7 13.37 16.77 -10.43
C ASN A 7 12.41 15.74 -9.82
N ILE A 8 11.22 15.63 -10.41
CA ILE A 8 10.12 14.73 -10.00
C ILE A 8 10.43 13.22 -10.16
N ASP A 9 11.66 12.85 -10.52
CA ASP A 9 12.01 11.51 -11.00
C ASP A 9 12.99 10.75 -10.09
N GLN A 10 13.00 11.02 -8.78
CA GLN A 10 13.91 10.35 -7.84
C GLN A 10 13.14 9.67 -6.68
N MET A 11 11.98 9.08 -6.94
CA MET A 11 11.52 7.99 -6.07
C MET A 11 12.24 6.72 -6.53
N SER A 12 13.09 6.16 -5.67
CA SER A 12 13.63 4.82 -5.91
C SER A 12 12.46 3.88 -6.20
N GLY A 13 12.52 3.06 -7.25
CA GLY A 13 11.47 2.08 -7.58
C GLY A 13 11.27 0.95 -6.55
N THR A 14 11.84 1.13 -5.36
CA THR A 14 11.81 0.19 -4.24
C THR A 14 11.27 0.91 -3.01
N PRO A 15 10.42 0.25 -2.20
CA PRO A 15 9.94 0.78 -0.92
C PRO A 15 11.09 1.24 0.00
N ASP A 16 10.90 2.35 0.71
CA ASP A 16 11.92 2.98 1.57
C ASP A 16 11.58 2.95 3.06
N ILE A 17 10.37 2.52 3.43
CA ILE A 17 9.93 2.39 4.82
C ILE A 17 9.22 1.05 5.09
N GLN A 18 9.05 0.73 6.36
CA GLN A 18 8.19 -0.35 6.86
C GLN A 18 7.00 0.26 7.60
N VAL A 19 5.82 -0.32 7.45
CA VAL A 19 4.61 0.12 8.16
C VAL A 19 3.95 -1.04 8.91
N SER A 20 3.47 -0.75 10.12
CA SER A 20 2.74 -1.72 10.94
C SER A 20 1.32 -1.90 10.43
N VAL A 21 0.93 -3.14 10.13
CA VAL A 21 -0.43 -3.45 9.68
C VAL A 21 -1.47 -3.08 10.75
N ARG A 22 -1.15 -3.29 12.02
CA ARG A 22 -2.01 -2.90 13.14
C ARG A 22 -2.29 -1.39 13.16
N GLN A 23 -1.27 -0.57 12.95
CA GLN A 23 -1.43 0.88 12.98
C GLN A 23 -2.10 1.43 11.73
N THR A 24 -1.76 0.89 10.55
CA THR A 24 -2.25 1.42 9.26
C THR A 24 -3.65 0.94 8.92
N PHE A 25 -3.96 -0.34 9.14
CA PHE A 25 -5.24 -0.95 8.74
C PHE A 25 -6.15 -1.28 9.93
N GLY A 26 -5.70 -1.11 11.17
CA GLY A 26 -6.47 -1.45 12.36
C GLY A 26 -6.68 -2.96 12.57
N ILE A 27 -5.90 -3.79 11.88
CA ILE A 27 -5.97 -5.26 11.96
C ILE A 27 -4.98 -5.75 13.02
N ASP A 28 -5.43 -6.55 13.98
CA ASP A 28 -4.56 -7.06 15.04
C ASP A 28 -3.55 -8.08 14.51
N SER A 29 -2.38 -7.59 14.11
CA SER A 29 -1.31 -8.36 13.48
C SER A 29 0.05 -7.73 13.78
N GLU A 30 1.05 -8.57 14.02
CA GLU A 30 2.46 -8.18 14.17
C GLU A 30 3.17 -8.02 12.81
N LEU A 31 2.45 -8.13 11.70
CA LEU A 31 3.03 -7.97 10.37
C LEU A 31 3.48 -6.52 10.13
N GLU A 32 4.69 -6.36 9.61
CA GLU A 32 5.17 -5.15 8.99
C GLU A 32 5.32 -5.35 7.48
N VAL A 33 4.98 -4.34 6.70
CA VAL A 33 5.03 -4.40 5.23
C VAL A 33 5.85 -3.25 4.63
N PRO A 34 6.63 -3.51 3.56
CA PRO A 34 7.33 -2.45 2.85
C PRO A 34 6.36 -1.45 2.23
N ALA A 35 6.65 -0.16 2.36
CA ALA A 35 5.86 0.93 1.78
C ALA A 35 6.75 2.08 1.29
N PHE A 36 6.17 3.00 0.54
CA PHE A 36 6.83 4.24 0.13
C PHE A 36 6.48 5.37 1.11
N SER A 37 7.47 6.19 1.48
CA SER A 37 7.25 7.33 2.39
C SER A 37 6.53 8.51 1.73
N GLN A 38 6.56 8.57 0.39
CA GLN A 38 5.89 9.60 -0.40
C GLN A 38 4.89 8.98 -1.37
N SER A 39 3.79 9.69 -1.61
CA SER A 39 2.81 9.35 -2.65
C SER A 39 3.28 9.88 -4.01
N SER A 40 2.87 9.21 -5.09
CA SER A 40 3.03 9.71 -6.46
C SER A 40 1.66 9.98 -7.10
N GLU A 41 1.65 10.50 -8.33
CA GLU A 41 0.42 10.73 -9.11
C GLU A 41 -0.38 9.44 -9.39
N HIS A 42 0.25 8.27 -9.26
CA HIS A 42 -0.40 6.97 -9.43
C HIS A 42 -1.07 6.44 -8.16
N VAL A 43 -0.81 7.07 -7.00
CA VAL A 43 -1.43 6.70 -5.74
C VAL A 43 -2.76 7.45 -5.60
N PRO A 44 -3.90 6.76 -5.47
CA PRO A 44 -5.19 7.42 -5.30
C PRO A 44 -5.28 8.16 -3.97
N THR A 45 -6.18 9.14 -3.89
CA THR A 45 -6.50 9.84 -2.64
C THR A 45 -7.14 8.89 -1.63
N LEU A 46 -6.89 9.11 -0.35
CA LEU A 46 -7.49 8.31 0.73
C LEU A 46 -9.01 8.53 0.77
N ASP A 47 -9.75 7.43 0.86
CA ASP A 47 -11.20 7.40 1.00
C ASP A 47 -11.57 6.85 2.37
N ASP A 48 -12.05 7.73 3.24
CA ASP A 48 -12.50 7.37 4.59
C ASP A 48 -13.73 6.44 4.59
N ALA A 49 -14.48 6.36 3.49
CA ALA A 49 -15.61 5.44 3.39
C ALA A 49 -15.16 4.00 3.10
N TYR A 50 -13.97 3.80 2.52
CA TYR A 50 -13.48 2.47 2.15
C TYR A 50 -13.36 1.56 3.38
N ARG A 51 -13.77 0.30 3.21
CA ARG A 51 -13.76 -0.71 4.27
C ARG A 51 -12.88 -1.87 3.85
N PHE A 52 -11.78 -2.04 4.56
CA PHE A 52 -10.88 -3.17 4.37
C PHE A 52 -11.53 -4.44 4.92
N ASP A 53 -11.67 -5.45 4.07
CA ASP A 53 -11.95 -6.82 4.52
C ASP A 53 -10.71 -7.38 5.21
N HIS A 54 -10.90 -8.00 6.39
CA HIS A 54 -9.81 -8.42 7.25
C HIS A 54 -8.89 -9.46 6.57
N ASP A 55 -9.48 -10.55 6.09
CA ASP A 55 -8.73 -11.70 5.58
C ASP A 55 -8.09 -11.38 4.21
N THR A 56 -8.84 -10.67 3.35
CA THR A 56 -8.34 -10.24 2.05
C THR A 56 -7.17 -9.28 2.19
N THR A 57 -7.27 -8.31 3.11
CA THR A 57 -6.19 -7.35 3.37
C THR A 57 -4.93 -8.07 3.86
N LEU A 58 -5.03 -8.96 4.84
CA LEU A 58 -3.88 -9.73 5.32
C LEU A 58 -3.25 -10.60 4.24
N ALA A 59 -4.06 -11.25 3.39
CA ALA A 59 -3.56 -12.08 2.30
C ALA A 59 -2.72 -11.25 1.31
N ILE A 60 -3.22 -10.08 0.88
CA ILE A 60 -2.52 -9.16 -0.03
C ILE A 60 -1.21 -8.67 0.60
N LEU A 61 -1.26 -8.21 1.84
CA LEU A 61 -0.12 -7.65 2.56
C LEU A 61 0.99 -8.69 2.77
N ALA A 62 0.63 -9.93 3.14
CA ALA A 62 1.58 -11.04 3.21
C ALA A 62 2.16 -11.39 1.81
N GLY A 63 1.33 -11.31 0.76
CA GLY A 63 1.77 -11.44 -0.62
C GLY A 63 2.88 -10.48 -1.00
N PHE A 64 2.70 -9.19 -0.69
CA PHE A 64 3.71 -8.15 -0.93
C PHE A 64 4.96 -8.35 -0.08
N ALA A 65 4.83 -8.55 1.23
CA ALA A 65 5.96 -8.65 2.14
C ALA A 65 6.88 -9.84 1.85
N TYR A 66 6.31 -10.97 1.41
CA TYR A 66 7.05 -12.22 1.22
C TYR A 66 7.18 -12.65 -0.25
N ASN A 67 6.83 -11.77 -1.19
CA ASN A 67 6.84 -12.04 -2.63
C ASN A 67 6.08 -13.34 -2.98
N ARG A 68 4.87 -13.48 -2.44
CA ARG A 68 3.98 -14.64 -2.66
C ARG A 68 2.84 -14.25 -3.57
N ARG A 69 2.50 -15.15 -4.49
CA ARG A 69 1.31 -15.00 -5.34
C ARG A 69 0.06 -15.24 -4.47
N VAL A 70 -0.90 -14.33 -4.57
CA VAL A 70 -2.18 -14.38 -3.86
C VAL A 70 -3.28 -14.49 -4.91
N LEU A 71 -4.23 -15.40 -4.69
CA LEU A 71 -5.45 -15.52 -5.49
C LEU A 71 -6.62 -15.00 -4.65
N ILE A 72 -7.34 -14.01 -5.17
CA ILE A 72 -8.54 -13.45 -4.56
C ILE A 72 -9.70 -13.76 -5.47
N GLN A 73 -10.80 -14.26 -4.91
CA GLN A 73 -12.00 -14.57 -5.65
C GLN A 73 -13.22 -14.08 -4.86
N GLY A 74 -14.11 -13.38 -5.56
CA GLY A 74 -15.37 -12.88 -5.03
C GLY A 74 -16.41 -12.72 -6.14
N TYR A 75 -17.66 -12.51 -5.75
CA TYR A 75 -18.71 -12.13 -6.70
C TYR A 75 -18.51 -10.69 -7.17
N HIS A 76 -19.15 -10.32 -8.27
CA HIS A 76 -19.13 -8.94 -8.76
C HIS A 76 -19.65 -7.97 -7.68
N GLY A 77 -18.95 -6.86 -7.49
CA GLY A 77 -19.33 -5.82 -6.53
C GLY A 77 -18.98 -6.13 -5.07
N THR A 78 -18.12 -7.11 -4.81
CA THR A 78 -17.63 -7.42 -3.45
C THR A 78 -16.40 -6.61 -3.03
N GLY A 79 -15.85 -5.81 -3.96
CA GLY A 79 -14.55 -5.17 -3.82
C GLY A 79 -13.48 -6.02 -4.47
#